data_AF-A0A8S2LP48-F1
#
_entry.id   AF-A0A8S2LP48-F1
#
_cell.length_a   1.000
_cell.length_b   1.000
_cell.length_c   1.000
_cell.angle_alpha   90.00
_cell.angle_beta   90.00
_cell.angle_gamma   90.00
#
_symmetry.space_group_name_H-M   'P 1'
#
loop_
_entity.id
_entity.type
_entity.pdbx_description
1 polymer ?
#
loop_
_entity_poly.entity_id
_entity_poly.type
_entity_poly.pdbx_seq_one_letter_code
_entity_poly.pdbx_strand_id
1 'polypeptide(L)'
;MCLLFLFHLVIFYQFSTVFSTNFGQYDLVAHENNDGTTRFFVVGDWGGLPFLPYETPSEVAIAEAMGKMGKKLNTSFQLALGDNFYFDGVQSAKDPRFQNTFEHVFSATSLQTPWYVIAGNHDHLGNVSAQIEYGKTSKRWVFPDYFYSFSLWQNDKQKKLIDFVMIDTVILCGGGNLSDWEHTALEGPRNENVAEAYWQWIEEQLRQSTAPYLIVSGHFPIYSVAEHGPTQCLIDRLRPLLHQYQATTYLCGHDHNLQ
;
A
#
# COMPACT_ATOMS: atom_id res chain seq x y z
N MET A 1 17.36 70.59 -2.14
CA MET A 1 17.83 69.20 -2.23
C MET A 1 16.66 68.29 -1.86
N CYS A 2 15.91 67.82 -2.85
CA CYS A 2 14.76 66.93 -2.67
C CYS A 2 15.25 65.52 -2.98
N LEU A 3 15.34 64.64 -1.96
CA LEU A 3 15.72 63.25 -2.16
C LEU A 3 14.50 62.45 -2.63
N LEU A 4 14.54 61.98 -3.88
CA LEU A 4 13.65 60.93 -4.38
C LEU A 4 14.08 59.58 -3.79
N PHE A 5 13.20 58.93 -3.03
CA PHE A 5 13.33 57.53 -2.66
C PHE A 5 12.72 56.65 -3.76
N LEU A 6 13.58 55.96 -4.52
CA LEU A 6 13.20 54.91 -5.47
C LEU A 6 12.94 53.61 -4.69
N PHE A 7 11.66 53.25 -4.51
CA PHE A 7 11.28 51.91 -4.05
C PHE A 7 11.51 50.90 -5.19
N HIS A 8 12.49 50.02 -5.02
CA HIS A 8 12.67 48.84 -5.87
C HIS A 8 11.71 47.74 -5.41
N LEU A 9 10.66 47.51 -6.18
CA LEU A 9 9.76 46.36 -6.03
C LEU A 9 10.48 45.11 -6.54
N VAL A 10 11.04 44.30 -5.64
CA VAL A 10 11.57 42.98 -5.98
C VAL A 10 10.38 42.01 -6.04
N ILE A 11 9.93 41.72 -7.26
CA ILE A 11 8.94 40.65 -7.51
C ILE A 11 9.69 39.32 -7.42
N PHE A 12 9.52 38.61 -6.29
CA PHE A 12 9.90 37.21 -6.20
C PHE A 12 8.92 36.39 -7.04
N TYR A 13 9.36 35.96 -8.23
CA TYR A 13 8.71 34.85 -8.91
C TYR A 13 9.00 33.57 -8.12
N GLN A 14 8.08 33.17 -7.24
CA GLN A 14 8.04 31.79 -6.77
C GLN A 14 7.74 30.91 -7.98
N PHE A 15 8.75 30.22 -8.50
CA PHE A 15 8.54 29.04 -9.32
C PHE A 15 8.00 27.94 -8.41
N SER A 16 6.68 27.91 -8.20
CA SER A 16 6.01 26.72 -7.73
C SER A 16 6.10 25.70 -8.85
N THR A 17 7.06 24.78 -8.79
CA THR A 17 6.99 23.54 -9.54
C THR A 17 5.80 22.76 -8.98
N VAL A 18 4.64 22.96 -9.59
CA VAL A 18 3.49 22.08 -9.39
C VAL A 18 3.93 20.71 -9.90
N PHE A 19 4.33 19.83 -8.99
CA PHE A 19 4.37 18.41 -9.30
C PHE A 19 2.92 18.03 -9.62
N SER A 20 2.62 17.83 -10.89
CA SER A 20 1.36 17.26 -11.35
C SER A 20 1.36 15.78 -10.98
N THR A 21 1.08 15.49 -9.73
CA THR A 21 0.82 14.15 -9.23
C THR A 21 -0.62 13.82 -9.59
N ASN A 22 -0.85 13.29 -10.79
CA ASN A 22 -2.04 12.48 -11.04
C ASN A 22 -1.90 11.21 -10.21
N PHE A 23 -2.10 11.33 -8.90
CA PHE A 23 -2.15 10.18 -8.01
C PHE A 23 -3.30 9.28 -8.47
N GLY A 24 -3.00 8.02 -8.76
CA GLY A 24 -3.95 7.09 -9.36
C GLY A 24 -5.15 6.87 -8.45
N GLN A 25 -6.28 7.50 -8.78
CA GLN A 25 -7.58 7.22 -8.19
C GLN A 25 -8.38 6.36 -9.16
N TYR A 26 -8.81 5.18 -8.72
CA TYR A 26 -9.53 4.21 -9.55
C TYR A 26 -10.95 3.95 -9.04
N ASP A 27 -11.94 4.05 -9.93
CA ASP A 27 -13.33 3.69 -9.60
C ASP A 27 -13.67 2.31 -10.13
N LEU A 28 -13.98 1.40 -9.20
CA LEU A 28 -14.27 0.01 -9.47
C LEU A 28 -15.72 -0.32 -9.15
N VAL A 29 -16.34 -1.17 -9.95
CA VAL A 29 -17.66 -1.73 -9.62
C VAL A 29 -17.43 -2.89 -8.65
N ALA A 30 -18.07 -2.84 -7.49
CA ALA A 30 -18.04 -3.92 -6.53
C ALA A 30 -18.67 -5.17 -7.16
N HIS A 31 -17.95 -6.29 -7.10
CA HIS A 31 -18.58 -7.58 -7.32
C HIS A 31 -19.41 -7.93 -6.07
N GLU A 32 -20.69 -7.58 -6.06
CA GLU A 32 -21.62 -7.94 -4.99
C GLU A 32 -21.96 -9.43 -5.06
N ASN A 33 -21.85 -10.11 -3.92
CA ASN A 33 -22.37 -11.47 -3.78
C ASN A 33 -23.90 -11.47 -3.83
N ASN A 34 -24.51 -12.65 -4.04
CA ASN A 34 -25.97 -12.81 -4.08
C ASN A 34 -26.69 -12.34 -2.80
N ASP A 35 -25.96 -12.19 -1.69
CA ASP A 35 -26.45 -11.67 -0.41
C ASP A 35 -26.13 -10.18 -0.19
N GLY A 36 -25.67 -9.48 -1.22
CA GLY A 36 -25.34 -8.06 -1.18
C GLY A 36 -24.02 -7.73 -0.48
N THR A 37 -23.19 -8.72 -0.17
CA THR A 37 -21.89 -8.49 0.51
C THR A 37 -20.73 -8.44 -0.47
N THR A 38 -19.71 -7.64 -0.15
CA THR A 38 -18.38 -7.72 -0.78
C THR A 38 -17.42 -8.41 0.19
N ARG A 39 -16.58 -9.30 -0.34
CA ARG A 39 -15.63 -10.08 0.46
C ARG A 39 -14.27 -10.07 -0.21
N PHE A 40 -13.23 -9.90 0.57
CA PHE A 40 -11.86 -9.88 0.09
C PHE A 40 -10.94 -10.48 1.15
N PHE A 41 -9.76 -10.92 0.72
CA PHE A 41 -8.71 -11.31 1.65
C PHE A 41 -7.77 -10.15 1.93
N VAL A 42 -7.11 -10.22 3.08
CA VAL A 42 -6.02 -9.34 3.48
C VAL A 42 -4.88 -10.26 3.91
N VAL A 43 -3.70 -10.08 3.30
CA VAL A 43 -2.51 -10.89 3.58
C VAL A 43 -1.27 -10.00 3.49
N GLY A 44 -0.39 -10.08 4.48
CA GLY A 44 0.94 -9.45 4.46
C GLY A 44 2.01 -10.54 4.55
N ASP A 45 3.27 -10.16 4.31
CA ASP A 45 4.42 -10.93 4.79
C ASP A 45 4.48 -12.35 4.22
N TRP A 46 4.10 -12.50 2.95
CA TRP A 46 3.92 -13.77 2.27
C TRP A 46 5.06 -14.11 1.30
N GLY A 47 6.07 -13.24 1.18
CA GLY A 47 7.03 -13.23 0.08
C GLY A 47 8.07 -14.35 0.00
N GLY A 48 7.79 -15.54 0.52
CA GLY A 48 8.59 -16.75 0.31
C GLY A 48 10.07 -16.63 0.68
N LEU A 49 10.96 -17.15 -0.19
CA LEU A 49 12.42 -17.16 0.01
C LEU A 49 13.17 -16.66 -1.23
N PRO A 50 14.39 -16.13 -1.10
CA PRO A 50 15.19 -15.65 -2.24
C PRO A 50 15.91 -16.76 -3.02
N PHE A 51 15.78 -18.01 -2.61
CA PHE A 51 16.41 -19.17 -3.25
C PHE A 51 15.39 -20.29 -3.46
N LEU A 52 15.69 -21.20 -4.39
CA LEU A 52 14.84 -22.35 -4.71
C LEU A 52 14.40 -23.12 -3.44
N PRO A 53 13.10 -23.43 -3.29
CA PRO A 53 12.03 -23.34 -4.30
C PRO A 53 11.36 -21.95 -4.45
N TYR A 54 11.86 -20.91 -3.78
CA TYR A 54 11.33 -19.54 -3.70
C TYR A 54 10.03 -19.38 -2.91
N GLU A 55 9.57 -20.46 -2.29
CA GLU A 55 8.36 -20.50 -1.47
C GLU A 55 8.66 -21.13 -0.10
N THR A 56 7.77 -20.91 0.87
CA THR A 56 7.80 -21.62 2.17
C THR A 56 6.62 -22.58 2.31
N PRO A 57 6.72 -23.63 3.16
CA PRO A 57 5.58 -24.48 3.48
C PRO A 57 4.38 -23.69 4.05
N SER A 58 4.64 -22.65 4.85
CA SER A 58 3.59 -21.79 5.42
C SER A 58 2.86 -20.99 4.35
N GLU A 59 3.61 -20.38 3.43
CA GLU A 59 3.07 -19.63 2.28
C GLU A 59 2.17 -20.52 1.41
N VAL A 60 2.65 -21.72 1.05
CA VAL A 60 1.87 -22.68 0.26
C VAL A 60 0.59 -23.10 1.01
N ALA A 61 0.68 -23.39 2.31
CA ALA A 61 -0.48 -23.76 3.12
C ALA A 61 -1.53 -22.63 3.21
N ILE A 62 -1.07 -21.37 3.34
CA ILE A 62 -1.93 -20.19 3.33
C ILE A 62 -2.59 -20.03 1.96
N ALA A 63 -1.84 -20.15 0.87
CA ALA A 63 -2.37 -20.05 -0.50
C ALA A 63 -3.44 -21.11 -0.77
N GLU A 64 -3.23 -22.36 -0.33
CA GLU A 64 -4.24 -23.41 -0.42
C GLU A 64 -5.51 -23.09 0.39
N ALA A 65 -5.34 -22.58 1.63
CA ALA A 65 -6.45 -22.22 2.50
C ALA A 65 -7.26 -21.05 1.90
N MET A 66 -6.57 -20.01 1.42
CA MET A 66 -7.16 -18.90 0.68
C MET A 66 -7.91 -19.40 -0.56
N GLY A 67 -7.35 -20.33 -1.33
CA GLY A 67 -8.02 -20.92 -2.49
C GLY A 67 -9.34 -21.61 -2.13
N LYS A 68 -9.32 -22.47 -1.10
CA LYS A 68 -10.52 -23.17 -0.59
C LYS A 68 -11.57 -22.18 -0.09
N MET A 69 -11.15 -21.20 0.72
CA MET A 69 -12.04 -20.21 1.31
C MET A 69 -12.57 -19.21 0.28
N GLY A 70 -11.76 -18.79 -0.68
CA GLY A 70 -12.15 -17.87 -1.74
C GLY A 70 -13.26 -18.46 -2.60
N LYS A 71 -13.19 -19.76 -2.90
CA LYS A 71 -14.27 -20.48 -3.59
C LYS A 71 -15.54 -20.56 -2.74
N LYS A 72 -15.41 -20.82 -1.44
CA LYS A 72 -16.55 -20.96 -0.51
C LYS A 72 -17.26 -19.63 -0.27
N LEU A 73 -16.49 -18.55 -0.14
CA LEU A 73 -16.98 -17.22 0.22
C LEU A 73 -17.25 -16.33 -1.01
N ASN A 74 -16.77 -16.74 -2.19
CA ASN A 74 -16.82 -15.95 -3.42
C ASN A 74 -16.17 -14.56 -3.22
N THR A 75 -14.88 -14.56 -2.88
CA THR A 75 -14.09 -13.35 -2.69
C THR A 75 -13.83 -12.63 -4.02
N SER A 76 -13.87 -11.30 -4.00
CA SER A 76 -13.79 -10.45 -5.18
C SER A 76 -12.37 -9.99 -5.51
N PHE A 77 -11.50 -9.86 -4.50
CA PHE A 77 -10.11 -9.40 -4.63
C PHE A 77 -9.30 -9.71 -3.36
N GLN A 78 -8.02 -9.36 -3.39
CA GLN A 78 -7.06 -9.50 -2.30
C GLN A 78 -6.36 -8.15 -2.03
N LEU A 79 -6.06 -7.85 -0.77
CA LEU A 79 -5.11 -6.80 -0.38
C LEU A 79 -3.80 -7.49 0.05
N ALA A 80 -2.69 -7.11 -0.57
CA ALA A 80 -1.34 -7.55 -0.22
C ALA A 80 -0.61 -6.42 0.51
N LEU A 81 -0.31 -6.63 1.79
CA LEU A 81 0.13 -5.60 2.72
C LEU A 81 1.66 -5.45 2.82
N GLY A 82 2.38 -5.71 1.72
CA GLY A 82 3.84 -5.56 1.66
C GLY A 82 4.61 -6.80 2.10
N ASP A 83 5.93 -6.69 1.98
CA ASP A 83 6.89 -7.78 2.05
C ASP A 83 6.53 -8.92 1.09
N ASN A 84 6.32 -8.49 -0.15
CA ASN A 84 5.85 -9.34 -1.24
C ASN A 84 6.93 -10.31 -1.72
N PHE A 85 8.22 -9.96 -1.54
CA PHE A 85 9.35 -10.82 -1.91
C PHE A 85 10.51 -10.69 -0.92
N TYR A 86 10.66 -11.67 -0.03
CA TYR A 86 11.79 -11.73 0.90
C TYR A 86 13.10 -12.15 0.22
N PHE A 87 14.28 -11.74 0.68
CA PHE A 87 14.52 -10.70 1.69
C PHE A 87 14.87 -9.34 1.08
N ASP A 88 15.18 -9.27 -0.21
CA ASP A 88 15.66 -8.05 -0.87
C ASP A 88 14.84 -7.73 -2.13
N GLY A 89 13.54 -8.01 -2.08
CA GLY A 89 12.60 -7.71 -3.15
C GLY A 89 12.92 -8.47 -4.45
N VAL A 90 12.65 -7.79 -5.56
CA VAL A 90 12.92 -8.23 -6.93
C VAL A 90 13.89 -7.28 -7.62
N GLN A 91 14.60 -7.75 -8.64
CA GLN A 91 15.57 -6.92 -9.37
C GLN A 91 14.95 -6.17 -10.56
N SER A 92 13.94 -6.77 -11.21
CA SER A 92 13.28 -6.23 -12.40
C SER A 92 11.88 -6.80 -12.60
N ALA A 93 11.06 -6.22 -13.46
CA ALA A 93 9.71 -6.74 -13.77
C ALA A 93 9.72 -8.11 -14.47
N LYS A 94 10.91 -8.63 -14.82
CA LYS A 94 11.12 -9.97 -15.41
C LYS A 94 11.72 -10.96 -14.41
N ASP A 95 11.86 -10.57 -13.15
CA ASP A 95 12.43 -11.43 -12.12
C ASP A 95 11.61 -12.72 -11.98
N PRO A 96 12.23 -13.91 -12.01
CA PRO A 96 11.53 -15.18 -11.88
C PRO A 96 10.77 -15.32 -10.55
N ARG A 97 11.09 -14.51 -9.53
CA ARG A 97 10.36 -14.47 -8.26
C ARG A 97 8.87 -14.18 -8.43
N PHE A 98 8.46 -13.35 -9.40
CA PHE A 98 7.03 -13.14 -9.67
C PHE A 98 6.32 -14.45 -10.05
N GLN A 99 6.97 -15.30 -10.85
CA GLN A 99 6.36 -16.57 -11.24
C GLN A 99 6.38 -17.56 -10.07
N ASN A 100 7.52 -17.71 -9.40
CA ASN A 100 7.70 -18.78 -8.42
C ASN A 100 7.09 -18.46 -7.05
N THR A 101 7.15 -17.22 -6.58
CA THR A 101 6.62 -16.82 -5.26
C THR A 101 5.17 -16.32 -5.36
N PHE A 102 4.72 -15.79 -6.51
CA PHE A 102 3.35 -15.26 -6.64
C PHE A 102 2.44 -16.06 -7.58
N GLU A 103 2.82 -16.24 -8.85
CA GLU A 103 1.92 -16.84 -9.84
C GLU A 103 1.66 -18.33 -9.60
N HIS A 104 2.70 -19.10 -9.28
CA HIS A 104 2.58 -20.54 -9.07
C HIS A 104 1.99 -20.88 -7.69
N VAL A 105 2.34 -20.11 -6.66
CA VAL A 105 1.85 -20.29 -5.29
C VAL A 105 0.35 -19.97 -5.21
N PHE A 106 -0.08 -18.79 -5.66
CA PHE A 106 -1.48 -18.36 -5.59
C PHE A 106 -2.28 -18.73 -6.86
N SER A 107 -2.16 -20.00 -7.27
CA SER A 107 -2.68 -20.51 -8.55
C SER A 107 -4.14 -21.00 -8.51
N ALA A 108 -4.79 -21.02 -7.34
CA ALA A 108 -6.19 -21.41 -7.22
C ALA A 108 -7.10 -20.51 -8.09
N THR A 109 -8.11 -21.10 -8.73
CA THR A 109 -9.03 -20.36 -9.63
C THR A 109 -9.78 -19.23 -8.92
N SER A 110 -10.10 -19.41 -7.65
CA SER A 110 -10.73 -18.41 -6.77
C SER A 110 -9.81 -17.23 -6.39
N LEU A 111 -8.51 -17.33 -6.68
CA LEU A 111 -7.51 -16.27 -6.45
C LEU A 111 -7.05 -15.59 -7.76
N GLN A 112 -7.64 -15.98 -8.89
CA GLN A 112 -7.43 -15.32 -10.19
C GLN A 112 -8.27 -14.03 -10.31
N THR A 113 -8.31 -13.28 -9.22
CA THR A 113 -8.96 -11.98 -9.02
C THR A 113 -7.89 -10.92 -8.74
N PRO A 114 -8.19 -9.62 -8.82
CA PRO A 114 -7.21 -8.57 -8.54
C PRO A 114 -6.58 -8.67 -7.14
N TRP A 115 -5.27 -8.43 -7.08
CA TRP A 115 -4.46 -8.21 -5.88
C TRP A 115 -4.05 -6.75 -5.86
N TYR A 116 -4.55 -5.99 -4.89
CA TYR A 116 -4.13 -4.61 -4.65
C TYR A 116 -2.93 -4.65 -3.72
N VAL A 117 -1.79 -4.23 -4.23
CA VAL A 117 -0.49 -4.45 -3.59
C VAL A 117 0.10 -3.13 -3.11
N ILE A 118 0.68 -3.15 -1.92
CA ILE A 118 1.61 -2.14 -1.43
C ILE A 118 2.99 -2.78 -1.19
N ALA A 119 4.03 -1.96 -1.03
CA ALA A 119 5.38 -2.41 -0.72
C ALA A 119 5.63 -2.40 0.81
N GLY A 120 6.44 -3.36 1.28
CA GLY A 120 7.02 -3.39 2.62
C GLY A 120 8.52 -3.06 2.62
N ASN A 121 9.17 -3.18 3.78
CA ASN A 121 10.59 -2.85 3.90
C ASN A 121 11.49 -3.78 3.07
N HIS A 122 11.16 -5.07 2.98
CA HIS A 122 11.94 -6.00 2.16
C HIS A 122 11.81 -5.72 0.67
N ASP A 123 10.67 -5.18 0.23
CA ASP A 123 10.48 -4.78 -1.15
C ASP A 123 11.34 -3.56 -1.54
N HIS A 124 11.53 -2.63 -0.60
CA HIS A 124 12.36 -1.42 -0.76
C HIS A 124 13.86 -1.69 -0.74
N LEU A 125 14.31 -2.83 -0.19
CA LEU A 125 15.68 -3.31 -0.36
C LEU A 125 15.99 -3.71 -1.82
N GLY A 126 14.94 -4.07 -2.58
CA GLY A 126 15.00 -4.38 -3.99
C GLY A 126 14.56 -3.23 -4.89
N ASN A 127 13.75 -3.55 -5.90
CA ASN A 127 13.24 -2.59 -6.88
C ASN A 127 11.70 -2.55 -6.85
N VAL A 128 11.12 -1.66 -6.03
CA VAL A 128 9.66 -1.47 -5.98
C VAL A 128 9.08 -1.00 -7.32
N SER A 129 9.82 -0.18 -8.09
CA SER A 129 9.39 0.24 -9.43
C SER A 129 9.21 -0.94 -10.38
N ALA A 130 9.96 -2.02 -10.21
CA ALA A 130 9.76 -3.27 -10.95
C ALA A 130 8.47 -3.99 -10.56
N GLN A 131 8.05 -3.92 -9.29
CA GLN A 131 6.75 -4.43 -8.85
C GLN A 131 5.61 -3.63 -9.45
N ILE A 132 5.73 -2.30 -9.51
CA ILE A 132 4.76 -1.43 -10.20
C ILE A 132 4.71 -1.78 -11.69
N GLU A 133 5.86 -1.93 -12.34
CA GLU A 133 5.93 -2.29 -13.76
C GLU A 133 5.34 -3.67 -14.06
N TYR A 134 5.46 -4.64 -13.14
CA TYR A 134 4.92 -5.99 -13.31
C TYR A 134 3.39 -6.02 -13.49
N GLY A 135 2.66 -4.99 -13.02
CA GLY A 135 1.23 -4.83 -13.31
C GLY A 135 0.89 -4.72 -14.80
N LYS A 136 1.87 -4.41 -15.67
CA LYS A 136 1.72 -4.46 -17.13
C LYS A 136 1.78 -5.89 -17.68
N THR A 137 2.36 -6.82 -16.92
CA THR A 137 2.50 -8.24 -17.28
C THR A 137 1.36 -9.07 -16.69
N SER A 138 1.07 -8.90 -15.40
CA SER A 138 0.01 -9.66 -14.71
C SER A 138 -1.20 -8.79 -14.43
N LYS A 139 -2.33 -9.10 -15.06
CA LYS A 139 -3.58 -8.34 -14.89
C LYS A 139 -4.14 -8.40 -13.47
N ARG A 140 -3.79 -9.45 -12.71
CA ARG A 140 -4.22 -9.59 -11.31
C ARG A 140 -3.26 -8.91 -10.33
N TRP A 141 -2.11 -8.42 -10.78
CA TRP A 141 -1.20 -7.62 -9.97
C TRP A 141 -1.52 -6.14 -10.14
N VAL A 142 -2.24 -5.56 -9.18
CA VAL A 142 -2.66 -4.16 -9.21
C VAL A 142 -1.79 -3.35 -8.25
N PHE A 143 -0.69 -2.82 -8.78
CA PHE A 143 0.22 -1.93 -8.06
C PHE A 143 0.58 -0.73 -8.96
N PRO A 144 -0.30 0.27 -9.08
CA PRO A 144 -0.16 1.32 -10.09
C PRO A 144 0.89 2.39 -9.75
N ASP A 145 1.11 2.63 -8.45
CA ASP A 145 2.06 3.61 -7.91
C ASP A 145 2.33 3.26 -6.43
N TYR A 146 3.33 3.87 -5.82
CA TYR A 146 3.68 3.71 -4.40
C TYR A 146 2.50 4.08 -3.48
N PHE A 147 1.72 5.08 -3.87
CA PHE A 147 0.51 5.52 -3.18
C PHE A 147 -0.62 5.62 -4.17
N TYR A 148 -1.77 5.03 -3.86
CA TYR A 148 -2.93 5.08 -4.73
C TYR A 148 -4.21 4.87 -3.93
N SER A 149 -5.33 5.28 -4.52
CA SER A 149 -6.65 5.08 -3.91
C SER A 149 -7.59 4.42 -4.91
N PHE A 150 -8.56 3.69 -4.38
CA PHE A 150 -9.63 3.16 -5.21
C PHE A 150 -10.93 3.08 -4.43
N SER A 151 -12.04 3.21 -5.15
CA SER A 151 -13.37 3.15 -4.59
C SER A 151 -14.10 1.91 -5.11
N LEU A 152 -14.83 1.22 -4.24
CA LEU A 152 -15.83 0.24 -4.64
C LEU A 152 -17.19 0.92 -4.71
N TRP A 153 -17.83 0.81 -5.87
CA TRP A 153 -19.17 1.35 -6.13
C TRP A 153 -20.19 0.22 -6.27
N GLN A 154 -21.43 0.50 -5.88
CA GLN A 154 -22.56 -0.36 -6.19
C GLN A 154 -22.68 -0.56 -7.71
N ASN A 155 -23.34 -1.65 -8.14
CA ASN A 155 -23.45 -2.05 -9.56
C ASN A 155 -23.89 -0.94 -10.53
N ASP A 156 -24.73 0.00 -10.10
CA ASP A 156 -25.23 1.13 -10.89
C ASP A 156 -24.32 2.37 -10.87
N LYS A 157 -23.20 2.31 -10.15
CA LYS A 157 -22.25 3.39 -9.86
C LYS A 157 -22.89 4.64 -9.24
N GLN A 158 -24.09 4.53 -8.66
CA GLN A 158 -24.77 5.66 -8.02
C GLN A 158 -24.31 5.85 -6.58
N LYS A 159 -23.87 4.76 -5.94
CA LYS A 159 -23.49 4.76 -4.54
C LYS A 159 -22.10 4.19 -4.34
N LYS A 160 -21.24 4.98 -3.70
CA LYS A 160 -19.94 4.54 -3.22
C LYS A 160 -20.10 3.69 -1.96
N LEU A 161 -19.41 2.56 -1.88
CA LEU A 161 -19.51 1.58 -0.80
C LEU A 161 -18.30 1.63 0.12
N ILE A 162 -17.10 1.62 -0.44
CA ILE A 162 -15.84 1.61 0.32
C ILE A 162 -14.81 2.44 -0.42
N ASP A 163 -14.10 3.31 0.29
CA ASP A 163 -12.87 3.95 -0.18
C ASP A 163 -11.66 3.24 0.43
N PHE A 164 -10.67 2.95 -0.41
CA PHE A 164 -9.38 2.41 -0.01
C PHE A 164 -8.29 3.43 -0.28
N VAL A 165 -7.44 3.66 0.71
CA VAL A 165 -6.22 4.48 0.60
C VAL A 165 -5.02 3.58 0.89
N MET A 166 -4.23 3.31 -0.15
CA MET A 166 -3.10 2.40 -0.11
C MET A 166 -1.82 3.24 0.00
N ILE A 167 -1.05 3.04 1.07
CA ILE A 167 0.09 3.90 1.42
C ILE A 167 1.39 3.12 1.54
N ASP A 168 2.49 3.75 1.15
CA ASP A 168 3.83 3.21 1.34
C ASP A 168 4.45 3.76 2.64
N THR A 169 4.45 2.94 3.69
CA THR A 169 4.93 3.37 5.02
C THR A 169 6.44 3.53 5.09
N VAL A 170 7.20 2.90 4.18
CA VAL A 170 8.66 3.03 4.12
C VAL A 170 9.04 4.41 3.58
N ILE A 171 8.35 4.90 2.54
CA ILE A 171 8.54 6.27 2.05
C ILE A 171 8.19 7.31 3.11
N LEU A 172 7.16 7.07 3.92
CA LEU A 172 6.70 8.00 4.95
C LEU A 172 7.61 8.05 6.19
N CYS A 173 8.06 6.89 6.66
CA CYS A 173 8.66 6.73 7.98
C CYS A 173 10.12 6.26 7.97
N GLY A 174 10.67 5.87 6.81
CA GLY A 174 11.98 5.24 6.72
C GLY A 174 11.92 3.73 6.81
N GLY A 175 13.09 3.08 6.70
CA GLY A 175 13.25 1.63 6.55
C GLY A 175 13.71 1.25 5.14
N GLY A 176 13.65 -0.04 4.82
CA GLY A 176 14.25 -0.64 3.64
C GLY A 176 15.78 -0.58 3.65
N ASN A 177 16.42 -0.75 4.81
CA ASN A 177 17.88 -0.78 4.94
C ASN A 177 18.35 -1.96 5.81
N LEU A 178 19.66 -2.24 5.82
CA LEU A 178 20.22 -3.39 6.55
C LEU A 178 20.01 -3.30 8.08
N SER A 179 19.78 -2.10 8.63
CA SER A 179 19.52 -1.91 10.07
C SER A 179 18.10 -2.32 10.49
N ASP A 180 17.16 -2.45 9.55
CA ASP A 180 15.82 -2.94 9.89
C ASP A 180 15.83 -4.37 10.46
N TRP A 181 16.81 -5.18 10.07
CA TRP A 181 17.02 -6.52 10.63
C TRP A 181 17.45 -6.51 12.11
N GLU A 182 17.90 -5.36 12.63
CA GLU A 182 18.30 -5.19 14.03
C GLU A 182 17.13 -4.68 14.90
N HIS A 183 15.91 -4.56 14.36
CA HIS A 183 14.74 -3.99 15.05
C HIS A 183 15.01 -2.61 15.66
N THR A 184 15.88 -1.83 15.02
CA THR A 184 16.20 -0.48 15.46
C THR A 184 15.08 0.49 15.09
N ALA A 185 14.96 1.60 15.83
CA ALA A 185 14.00 2.65 15.50
C ALA A 185 14.23 3.18 14.07
N LEU A 186 13.13 3.40 13.33
CA LEU A 186 13.19 3.95 11.98
C LEU A 186 13.86 5.34 11.99
N GLU A 187 14.81 5.55 11.08
CA GLU A 187 15.60 6.79 11.00
C GLU A 187 14.80 7.99 10.43
N GLY A 188 13.58 7.76 9.94
CA GLY A 188 12.78 8.74 9.22
C GLY A 188 12.87 8.57 7.70
N PRO A 189 12.04 9.33 6.94
CA PRO A 189 11.96 9.19 5.49
C PRO A 189 13.27 9.59 4.81
N ARG A 190 13.65 8.85 3.76
CA ARG A 190 14.84 9.17 2.94
C ARG A 190 14.79 10.57 2.32
N ASN A 191 13.59 11.10 2.09
CA ASN A 191 13.38 12.45 1.59
C ASN A 191 12.14 13.06 2.26
N GLU A 192 12.36 13.98 3.21
CA GLU A 192 11.31 14.63 3.99
C GLU A 192 10.29 15.39 3.12
N ASN A 193 10.74 16.08 2.06
CA ASN A 193 9.84 16.84 1.19
C ASN A 193 8.89 15.92 0.41
N VAL A 194 9.38 14.75 -0.01
CA VAL A 194 8.56 13.74 -0.69
C VAL A 194 7.57 13.13 0.30
N ALA A 195 8.03 12.77 1.50
CA ALA A 195 7.14 12.25 2.54
C ALA A 195 6.04 13.26 2.91
N GLU A 196 6.39 14.54 3.05
CA GLU A 196 5.42 15.60 3.37
C GLU A 196 4.36 15.79 2.26
N ALA A 197 4.76 15.70 0.99
CA ALA A 197 3.80 15.71 -0.12
C ALA A 197 2.82 14.53 -0.05
N TYR A 198 3.30 13.33 0.32
CA TYR A 198 2.43 12.17 0.51
C TYR A 198 1.55 12.27 1.75
N TRP A 199 2.02 12.89 2.84
CA TRP A 199 1.17 13.17 4.00
C TRP A 199 0.00 14.09 3.64
N GLN A 200 0.25 15.15 2.86
CA GLN A 200 -0.80 16.03 2.35
C GLN A 200 -1.75 15.29 1.42
N TRP A 201 -1.23 14.40 0.56
CA TRP A 201 -2.07 13.56 -0.29
C TRP A 201 -2.98 12.63 0.52
N ILE A 202 -2.45 11.98 1.55
CA ILE A 202 -3.23 11.10 2.45
C ILE A 202 -4.36 11.91 3.08
N GLU A 203 -4.06 13.06 3.70
CA GLU A 203 -5.07 13.93 4.30
C GLU A 203 -6.16 14.32 3.29
N GLU A 204 -5.78 14.64 2.05
CA GLU A 204 -6.75 14.97 1.00
C GLU A 204 -7.65 13.78 0.63
N GLN A 205 -7.10 12.57 0.48
CA GLN A 205 -7.90 11.38 0.19
C GLN A 205 -8.90 11.08 1.31
N LEU A 206 -8.46 11.20 2.58
CA LEU A 206 -9.33 10.98 3.73
C LEU A 206 -10.44 12.05 3.81
N ARG A 207 -10.09 13.32 3.57
CA ARG A 207 -11.02 14.45 3.57
C ARG A 207 -12.07 14.36 2.47
N GLN A 208 -11.71 13.86 1.29
CA GLN A 208 -12.60 13.74 0.14
C GLN A 208 -13.52 12.53 0.20
N SER A 209 -13.24 11.56 1.08
CA SER A 209 -14.04 10.34 1.14
C SER A 209 -15.49 10.63 1.53
N THR A 210 -16.41 10.06 0.74
CA THR A 210 -17.86 10.09 0.99
C THR A 210 -18.43 8.68 1.15
N ALA A 211 -17.56 7.66 1.14
CA ALA A 211 -17.97 6.28 1.34
C ALA A 211 -18.43 6.06 2.80
N PRO A 212 -19.38 5.14 3.04
CA PRO A 212 -19.72 4.74 4.39
C PRO A 212 -18.59 3.98 5.09
N TYR A 213 -17.64 3.42 4.34
CA TYR A 213 -16.44 2.78 4.86
C TYR A 213 -15.19 3.36 4.22
N LEU A 214 -14.20 3.68 5.05
CA LEU A 214 -12.90 4.22 4.63
C LEU A 214 -11.79 3.37 5.25
N ILE A 215 -11.05 2.69 4.39
CA ILE A 215 -10.01 1.74 4.78
C ILE A 215 -8.65 2.30 4.34
N VAL A 216 -7.72 2.43 5.28
CA VAL A 216 -6.33 2.79 4.98
C VAL A 216 -5.47 1.55 5.16
N SER A 217 -4.58 1.27 4.21
CA SER A 217 -3.70 0.09 4.26
C SER A 217 -2.25 0.49 4.04
N GLY A 218 -1.37 0.09 4.94
CA GLY A 218 0.07 0.33 4.90
C GLY A 218 0.83 -0.86 5.48
N HIS A 219 2.13 -0.99 5.23
CA HIS A 219 2.88 -2.16 5.67
C HIS A 219 3.12 -2.14 7.19
N PHE A 220 3.69 -1.05 7.72
CA PHE A 220 4.02 -0.93 9.14
C PHE A 220 2.79 -0.74 10.04
N PRO A 221 2.78 -1.29 11.27
CA PRO A 221 1.69 -1.14 12.21
C PRO A 221 1.67 0.23 12.89
N ILE A 222 0.47 0.82 13.09
CA ILE A 222 0.30 1.91 14.05
C ILE A 222 0.49 1.37 15.47
N TYR A 223 -0.16 0.24 15.77
CA TYR A 223 -0.05 -0.48 17.02
C TYR A 223 0.21 -1.94 16.74
N SER A 224 1.12 -2.52 17.52
CA SER A 224 1.35 -3.95 17.58
C SER A 224 1.98 -4.29 18.94
N VAL A 225 1.74 -5.50 19.43
CA VAL A 225 2.33 -6.02 20.68
C VAL A 225 3.46 -7.03 20.43
N ALA A 226 3.91 -7.16 19.18
CA ALA A 226 4.85 -8.19 18.76
C ALA A 226 6.29 -7.66 18.64
N GLU A 227 7.11 -8.29 17.80
CA GLU A 227 8.56 -8.10 17.73
C GLU A 227 8.99 -6.68 17.33
N HIS A 228 8.30 -6.06 16.37
CA HIS A 228 8.56 -4.69 15.93
C HIS A 228 7.76 -3.69 16.78
N GLY A 229 6.51 -4.01 17.08
CA GLY A 229 5.67 -3.19 17.95
C GLY A 229 5.15 -1.92 17.26
N PRO A 230 4.77 -0.88 18.02
CA PRO A 230 4.12 0.31 17.44
C PRO A 230 5.09 1.21 16.65
N THR A 231 4.66 1.70 15.48
CA THR A 231 5.46 2.64 14.68
C THR A 231 5.19 4.08 15.08
N GLN A 232 6.13 4.71 15.78
CA GLN A 232 5.96 6.06 16.35
C GLN A 232 5.61 7.13 15.29
N CYS A 233 6.27 7.11 14.12
CA CYS A 233 5.96 7.98 12.99
C CYS A 233 4.47 7.93 12.59
N LEU A 234 3.87 6.73 12.54
CA LEU A 234 2.46 6.54 12.21
C LEU A 234 1.52 6.92 13.36
N ILE A 235 1.94 6.69 14.61
CA ILE A 235 1.21 7.16 15.79
C ILE A 235 1.10 8.69 15.79
N ASP A 236 2.18 9.38 15.42
CA ASP A 236 2.23 10.85 15.48
C ASP A 236 1.57 11.51 14.27
N ARG A 237 1.70 10.92 13.07
CA ARG A 237 1.27 11.54 11.81
C ARG A 237 -0.03 10.95 11.25
N LEU A 238 -0.14 9.61 11.17
CA LEU A 238 -1.27 8.94 10.51
C LEU A 238 -2.48 8.82 11.43
N ARG A 239 -2.28 8.35 12.67
CA ARG A 239 -3.38 8.10 13.61
C ARG A 239 -4.28 9.34 13.84
N PRO A 240 -3.77 10.57 14.02
CA PRO A 240 -4.63 11.74 14.16
C PRO A 240 -5.53 11.97 12.94
N LEU A 241 -5.00 11.76 11.72
CA LEU A 241 -5.78 11.87 10.48
C LEU A 241 -6.88 10.81 10.42
N LEU A 242 -6.58 9.56 10.76
CA LEU A 242 -7.57 8.49 10.80
C LEU A 242 -8.73 8.82 11.76
N HIS A 243 -8.43 9.38 12.93
CA HIS A 243 -9.46 9.82 13.88
C HIS A 243 -10.25 11.04 13.37
N GLN A 244 -9.57 12.04 12.81
CA GLN A 244 -10.18 13.27 12.31
C GLN A 244 -11.18 12.99 11.19
N TYR A 245 -10.85 12.08 10.28
CA TYR A 245 -11.69 11.72 9.12
C TYR A 245 -12.47 10.43 9.31
N GLN A 246 -12.53 9.91 10.54
CA GLN A 246 -13.34 8.74 10.91
C GLN A 246 -13.09 7.51 10.03
N ALA A 247 -11.82 7.24 9.70
CA ALA A 247 -11.45 6.02 9.00
C ALA A 247 -11.98 4.80 9.75
N THR A 248 -12.58 3.86 9.02
CA THR A 248 -13.19 2.65 9.58
C THR A 248 -12.14 1.74 10.19
N THR A 249 -11.03 1.53 9.49
CA THR A 249 -9.93 0.70 9.96
C THR A 249 -8.62 1.04 9.26
N TYR A 250 -7.51 0.70 9.92
CA TYR A 250 -6.18 0.63 9.34
C TYR A 250 -5.75 -0.83 9.27
N LEU A 251 -5.27 -1.27 8.10
CA LEU A 251 -4.79 -2.64 7.87
C LEU A 251 -3.28 -2.62 7.66
N CYS A 252 -2.56 -3.55 8.32
CA CYS A 252 -1.11 -3.67 8.21
C CYS A 252 -0.61 -5.12 8.36
N GLY A 253 0.68 -5.30 8.07
CA GLY A 253 1.44 -6.54 8.27
C GLY A 253 2.68 -6.25 9.13
N HIS A 254 3.85 -6.61 8.61
CA HIS A 254 5.20 -6.40 9.17
C HIS A 254 5.52 -7.25 10.40
N ASP A 255 4.66 -7.21 11.41
CA ASP A 255 4.75 -8.15 12.53
C ASP A 255 4.13 -9.50 12.12
N HIS A 256 4.89 -10.58 12.21
CA HIS A 256 4.55 -11.87 11.62
C HIS A 256 3.56 -12.68 12.48
N ASN A 257 2.39 -12.11 12.73
CA ASN A 257 1.30 -12.66 13.52
C ASN A 257 -0.06 -12.04 13.13
N LEU A 258 -1.13 -12.37 13.86
CA LEU A 258 -2.49 -11.85 13.64
C LEU A 258 -2.99 -11.20 14.94
N GLN A 259 -3.49 -9.96 14.84
CA GLN A 259 -3.99 -9.14 15.96
C GLN A 259 -5.36 -8.53 15.64
#